data_AF-A0A1F9PVF4-F1
#
_entry.id   AF-A0A1F9PVF4-F1
#
_cell.length_a   1.000
_cell.length_b   1.000
_cell.length_c   1.000
_cell.angle_alpha   90.00
_cell.angle_beta   90.00
_cell.angle_gamma   90.00
#
_symmetry.space_group_name_H-M   'P 1'
#
loop_
_entity.id
_entity.type
_entity.pdbx_description
1 polymer ?
#
loop_
_entity_poly.entity_id
_entity_poly.type
_entity_poly.pdbx_seq_one_letter_code
_entity_poly.pdbx_strand_id
1 'polypeptide(L)'
;MIVPSRYNKTKKINRNNASLLNMNDIIFLKPGDTIGVCAPSGRFDTETFNSGINVLKTLGFQVELPETIFQKKRYLAGDDVSRAETLNRLFSDPGINAVICARGGFGALRMLNYMNWEMIRKNPKPFIGYSDITAILMSIINETGMPVIHGPNVVSLATADEKTLDSFANSLSGLKETIEMPSARIIREGVGTGILKGGNLATLSHLLGTRFQPDFSGAVLFFEDTGEPAYKIDRMLTQMKMAGVFNKIRGVITGS
;
A
#
# COMPACT_ATOMS: atom_id res chain seq x y z
N MET A 1 12.51 27.19 4.62
CA MET A 1 12.52 27.19 3.14
C MET A 1 11.07 27.32 2.69
N ILE A 2 10.66 28.52 2.28
CA ILE A 2 9.27 28.89 1.97
C ILE A 2 9.01 28.47 0.52
N VAL A 3 8.06 27.56 0.31
CA VAL A 3 7.63 27.17 -1.04
C VAL A 3 6.58 28.19 -1.52
N PRO A 4 6.67 28.72 -2.75
CA PRO A 4 5.70 29.69 -3.24
C PRO A 4 4.30 29.08 -3.38
N SER A 5 3.32 29.80 -2.81
CA SER A 5 1.88 29.58 -2.95
C SER A 5 1.44 29.70 -4.42
N ARG A 6 1.32 28.58 -5.12
CA ARG A 6 0.48 28.45 -6.33
C ARG A 6 -0.15 27.06 -6.41
N TYR A 7 -1.01 26.71 -5.46
CA TYR A 7 -2.09 25.71 -5.64
C TYR A 7 -3.14 25.92 -4.54
N ASN A 8 -3.75 27.11 -4.54
CA ASN A 8 -4.87 27.43 -3.65
C ASN A 8 -6.19 27.30 -4.42
N LYS A 9 -6.64 26.05 -4.58
CA LYS A 9 -8.05 25.67 -4.66
C LYS A 9 -8.20 24.29 -4.06
N THR A 10 -8.02 24.17 -2.75
CA THR A 10 -8.60 23.07 -1.98
C THR A 10 -10.12 23.24 -2.06
N LYS A 11 -10.74 22.63 -3.08
CA LYS A 11 -12.14 22.25 -2.99
C LYS A 11 -12.26 21.43 -1.69
N LYS A 12 -13.08 21.89 -0.75
CA LYS A 12 -13.59 21.03 0.32
C LYS A 12 -14.32 19.87 -0.37
N ILE A 13 -13.60 18.78 -0.63
CA ILE A 13 -14.22 17.53 -1.03
C ILE A 13 -15.05 17.10 0.18
N ASN A 14 -16.35 17.00 -0.01
CA ASN A 14 -17.28 16.54 1.01
C ASN A 14 -16.90 15.08 1.33
N ARG A 15 -16.26 14.85 2.48
CA ARG A 15 -15.58 13.57 2.83
C ARG A 15 -16.53 12.47 3.31
N ASN A 16 -17.83 12.74 3.35
CA ASN A 16 -18.81 11.75 3.76
C ASN A 16 -19.15 10.90 2.54
N ASN A 17 -18.76 9.61 2.59
CA ASN A 17 -19.17 8.52 1.70
C ASN A 17 -18.27 8.20 0.50
N ALA A 18 -16.96 7.99 0.70
CA ALA A 18 -16.33 6.92 -0.09
C ALA A 18 -16.86 5.60 0.49
N SER A 19 -18.04 5.17 0.04
CA SER A 19 -18.49 3.80 0.30
C SER A 19 -17.42 2.86 -0.24
N LEU A 20 -17.06 1.83 0.53
CA LEU A 20 -16.23 0.76 0.01
C LEU A 20 -16.86 0.26 -1.29
N LEU A 21 -16.02 -0.09 -2.26
CA LEU A 21 -16.49 -0.83 -3.43
C LEU A 21 -17.26 -2.06 -2.95
N ASN A 22 -18.34 -2.39 -3.64
CA ASN A 22 -19.10 -3.58 -3.30
C ASN A 22 -18.19 -4.80 -3.49
N MET A 23 -18.40 -5.86 -2.71
CA MET A 23 -17.54 -7.05 -2.80
C MET A 23 -17.61 -7.70 -4.19
N ASN A 24 -18.69 -7.44 -4.94
CA ASN A 24 -18.88 -7.85 -6.34
C ASN A 24 -18.08 -7.03 -7.36
N ASP A 25 -17.52 -5.88 -6.95
CA ASP A 25 -16.72 -4.99 -7.81
C ASP A 25 -15.20 -5.23 -7.60
N ILE A 26 -14.83 -6.26 -6.83
CA ILE A 26 -13.42 -6.63 -6.61
C ILE A 26 -12.89 -7.32 -7.86
N ILE A 27 -11.77 -6.82 -8.37
CA ILE A 27 -11.09 -7.33 -9.55
C ILE A 27 -10.03 -8.32 -9.12
N PHE A 28 -10.08 -9.53 -9.70
CA PHE A 28 -9.08 -10.56 -9.55
C PHE A 28 -8.32 -10.76 -10.86
N LEU A 29 -7.09 -11.21 -10.77
CA LEU A 29 -6.23 -11.47 -11.93
C LEU A 29 -6.31 -12.93 -12.35
N LYS A 30 -6.03 -13.15 -13.63
CA LYS A 30 -5.81 -14.46 -14.24
C LYS A 30 -4.48 -14.49 -15.02
N PRO A 31 -3.93 -15.67 -15.31
CA PRO A 31 -2.79 -15.78 -16.22
C PRO A 31 -3.05 -15.05 -17.55
N GLY A 32 -2.04 -14.34 -18.04
CA GLY A 32 -2.11 -13.47 -19.22
C GLY A 32 -2.43 -12.01 -18.91
N ASP A 33 -2.97 -11.69 -17.73
CA ASP A 33 -3.20 -10.30 -17.32
C ASP A 33 -1.88 -9.54 -17.14
N THR A 34 -1.92 -8.22 -17.37
CA THR A 34 -0.75 -7.34 -17.31
C THR A 34 -0.65 -6.63 -15.98
N ILE A 35 0.49 -6.79 -15.31
CA ILE A 35 0.85 -6.07 -14.09
C ILE A 35 1.78 -4.92 -14.44
N GLY A 36 1.33 -3.69 -14.18
CA GLY A 36 2.16 -2.49 -14.28
C GLY A 36 3.03 -2.31 -13.04
N VAL A 37 4.32 -2.00 -13.23
CA VAL A 37 5.24 -1.80 -12.10
C VAL A 37 5.50 -0.32 -11.87
N CYS A 38 5.38 0.13 -10.61
CA CYS A 38 5.72 1.50 -10.22
C CYS A 38 6.80 1.54 -9.14
N ALA A 39 7.58 2.63 -9.04
CA ALA A 39 8.60 2.79 -8.00
C ALA A 39 8.33 4.04 -7.15
N PRO A 40 7.31 4.02 -6.28
CA PRO A 40 6.85 5.21 -5.57
C PRO A 40 7.69 5.53 -4.31
N SER A 41 8.82 4.85 -4.11
CA SER A 41 9.61 4.97 -2.89
C SER A 41 11.11 4.98 -3.20
N GLY A 42 11.90 4.15 -2.50
CA GLY A 42 13.35 4.13 -2.61
C GLY A 42 13.86 3.45 -3.88
N ARG A 43 15.14 3.72 -4.19
CA ARG A 43 15.92 2.98 -5.20
C ARG A 43 16.03 1.50 -4.81
N PHE A 44 16.13 0.65 -5.81
CA PHE A 44 16.33 -0.79 -5.69
C PHE A 44 17.55 -1.25 -6.47
N ASP A 45 18.03 -2.45 -6.12
CA ASP A 45 19.00 -3.19 -6.91
C ASP A 45 18.32 -3.78 -8.16
N THR A 46 18.96 -3.63 -9.32
CA THR A 46 18.38 -4.00 -10.62
C THR A 46 18.35 -5.51 -10.81
N GLU A 47 19.36 -6.24 -10.33
CA GLU A 47 19.43 -7.70 -10.49
C GLU A 47 18.33 -8.38 -9.67
N THR A 48 18.21 -8.01 -8.40
CA THR A 48 17.15 -8.50 -7.51
C THR A 48 15.77 -8.15 -8.06
N PHE A 49 15.59 -6.92 -8.56
CA PHE A 49 14.35 -6.50 -9.21
C PHE A 49 13.99 -7.39 -10.41
N ASN A 50 14.95 -7.66 -11.30
CA ASN A 50 14.72 -8.51 -12.47
C ASN A 50 14.37 -9.96 -12.09
N SER A 51 14.97 -10.50 -11.03
CA SER A 51 14.59 -11.80 -10.47
C SER A 51 13.13 -11.81 -10.00
N GLY A 52 12.70 -10.75 -9.31
CA GLY A 52 11.29 -10.58 -8.92
C GLY A 52 10.32 -10.45 -10.11
N ILE A 53 10.74 -9.77 -11.18
CA ILE A 53 9.96 -9.71 -12.43
C ILE A 53 9.80 -11.10 -13.04
N ASN A 54 10.85 -11.92 -13.00
CA ASN A 54 10.76 -13.30 -13.50
C ASN A 54 9.78 -14.14 -12.69
N VAL A 55 9.67 -13.94 -11.38
CA VAL A 55 8.64 -14.59 -10.56
C VAL A 55 7.23 -14.24 -11.05
N LEU A 56 6.93 -12.96 -11.31
CA LEU A 56 5.63 -12.56 -11.85
C LEU A 56 5.32 -13.22 -13.20
N LYS A 57 6.33 -13.34 -14.07
CA LYS A 57 6.20 -14.01 -15.37
C LYS A 57 5.96 -15.51 -15.22
N THR A 58 6.65 -16.17 -14.29
CA THR A 58 6.45 -17.60 -13.98
C THR A 58 5.06 -17.86 -13.43
N LEU A 59 4.50 -16.92 -12.66
CA LEU A 59 3.10 -16.96 -12.22
C LEU A 59 2.09 -16.73 -13.37
N GLY A 60 2.57 -16.48 -14.59
CA GLY A 60 1.76 -16.37 -15.79
C GLY A 60 1.32 -14.95 -16.13
N PHE A 61 1.84 -13.92 -15.47
CA PHE A 61 1.49 -12.53 -15.75
C PHE A 61 2.39 -11.90 -16.81
N GLN A 62 1.82 -10.98 -17.59
CA GLN A 62 2.61 -10.02 -18.36
C GLN A 62 3.04 -8.87 -17.45
N VAL A 63 4.17 -8.23 -17.76
CA VAL A 63 4.71 -7.17 -16.92
C VAL A 63 5.04 -5.93 -17.75
N GLU A 64 4.39 -4.81 -17.45
CA GLU A 64 4.69 -3.51 -18.04
C GLU A 64 5.65 -2.73 -17.13
N LEU A 65 6.78 -2.31 -17.70
CA LEU A 65 7.75 -1.44 -17.05
C LEU A 65 7.70 -0.03 -17.67
N PRO A 66 7.31 1.00 -16.91
CA PRO A 66 7.44 2.39 -17.34
C PRO A 66 8.90 2.75 -17.59
N GLU A 67 9.18 3.60 -18.58
CA GLU A 67 10.55 4.09 -18.85
C GLU A 67 11.19 4.75 -17.61
N THR A 68 10.38 5.36 -16.75
CA THR A 68 10.84 6.05 -15.53
C THR A 68 11.30 5.10 -14.42
N ILE A 69 11.08 3.79 -14.54
CA ILE A 69 11.21 2.85 -13.41
C ILE A 69 12.64 2.85 -12.80
N PHE A 70 13.66 3.10 -13.61
CA PHE A 70 15.06 3.13 -13.17
C PHE A 70 15.61 4.54 -12.86
N GLN A 71 14.76 5.57 -12.85
CA GLN A 71 15.19 6.92 -12.48
C GLN A 71 15.73 6.96 -11.04
N LYS A 72 16.71 7.85 -10.81
CA LYS A 72 17.39 7.97 -9.51
C LYS A 72 17.52 9.43 -9.13
N LYS A 73 17.06 9.79 -7.93
CA LYS A 73 17.28 11.11 -7.33
C LYS A 73 17.54 10.93 -5.85
N ARG A 74 18.80 11.04 -5.39
CA ARG A 74 19.31 10.74 -4.02
C ARG A 74 18.47 9.69 -3.26
N TYR A 75 18.81 8.44 -2.98
CA TYR A 75 17.90 7.50 -2.26
C TYR A 75 16.46 7.24 -2.84
N LEU A 76 15.81 8.14 -3.59
CA LEU A 76 14.51 7.96 -4.25
C LEU A 76 14.65 7.40 -5.67
N ALA A 77 13.64 6.67 -6.11
CA ALA A 77 13.50 6.11 -7.47
C ALA A 77 12.92 7.12 -8.50
N GLY A 78 13.33 8.38 -8.39
CA GLY A 78 12.80 9.50 -9.19
C GLY A 78 12.40 10.69 -8.32
N ASP A 79 11.97 11.79 -8.94
CA ASP A 79 11.37 12.90 -8.20
C ASP A 79 9.90 12.62 -7.83
N ASP A 80 9.33 13.47 -6.98
CA ASP A 80 7.99 13.25 -6.41
C ASP A 80 6.88 13.33 -7.45
N VAL A 81 7.02 14.20 -8.47
CA VAL A 81 5.99 14.41 -9.50
C VAL A 81 6.05 13.29 -10.53
N SER A 82 7.23 13.00 -11.06
CA SER A 82 7.45 11.90 -12.03
C SER A 82 6.91 10.56 -11.50
N ARG A 83 7.24 10.21 -10.25
CA ARG A 83 6.76 8.95 -9.64
C ARG A 83 5.23 8.91 -9.51
N ALA A 84 4.59 10.04 -9.20
CA ALA A 84 3.13 10.13 -9.07
C ALA A 84 2.44 10.09 -10.43
N GLU A 85 2.99 10.76 -11.44
CA GLU A 85 2.50 10.73 -12.82
C GLU A 85 2.57 9.31 -13.40
N THR A 86 3.66 8.58 -13.17
CA THR A 86 3.78 7.18 -13.58
C THR A 86 2.68 6.32 -12.96
N LEU A 87 2.42 6.46 -11.66
CA LEU A 87 1.36 5.70 -11.00
C LEU A 87 -0.03 6.11 -11.54
N ASN A 88 -0.30 7.41 -11.69
CA ASN A 88 -1.55 7.89 -12.29
C ASN A 88 -1.77 7.31 -13.70
N ARG A 89 -0.71 7.24 -14.53
CA ARG A 89 -0.74 6.64 -15.87
C ARG A 89 -1.13 5.16 -15.81
N LEU A 90 -0.46 4.37 -14.97
CA LEU A 90 -0.71 2.94 -14.82
C LEU A 90 -2.16 2.66 -14.38
N PHE A 91 -2.75 3.52 -13.54
CA PHE A 91 -4.16 3.42 -13.20
C PHE A 91 -5.08 3.77 -14.38
N SER A 92 -4.77 4.83 -15.13
CA SER A 92 -5.58 5.25 -16.27
C SER A 92 -5.51 4.33 -17.49
N ASP A 93 -4.48 3.49 -17.58
CA ASP A 93 -4.29 2.58 -18.71
C ASP A 93 -5.22 1.36 -18.59
N PRO A 94 -6.18 1.15 -19.52
CA PRO A 94 -7.07 0.00 -19.50
C PRO A 94 -6.36 -1.32 -19.83
N GLY A 95 -5.15 -1.29 -20.40
CA GLY A 95 -4.33 -2.47 -20.65
C GLY A 95 -3.63 -3.00 -19.39
N ILE A 96 -3.64 -2.23 -18.29
CA ILE A 96 -3.06 -2.63 -17.00
C ILE A 96 -4.14 -3.19 -16.09
N ASN A 97 -4.00 -4.46 -15.71
CA ASN A 97 -4.95 -5.17 -14.84
C ASN A 97 -4.65 -4.99 -13.35
N ALA A 98 -3.39 -4.75 -12.97
CA ALA A 98 -2.99 -4.44 -11.59
C ALA A 98 -1.71 -3.61 -11.54
N VAL A 99 -1.44 -2.98 -10.41
CA VAL A 99 -0.23 -2.19 -10.18
C VAL A 99 0.54 -2.71 -8.97
N ILE A 100 1.80 -3.10 -9.16
CA ILE A 100 2.70 -3.55 -8.09
C ILE A 100 3.84 -2.55 -7.86
N CYS A 101 4.20 -2.34 -6.61
CA CYS A 101 5.35 -1.51 -6.26
C CYS A 101 6.66 -2.30 -6.41
N ALA A 102 7.67 -1.65 -7.01
CA ALA A 102 9.00 -2.22 -7.16
C ALA A 102 9.64 -2.53 -5.81
N ARG A 103 9.52 -1.59 -4.86
CA ARG A 103 10.03 -1.70 -3.48
C ARG A 103 9.38 -0.64 -2.58
N GLY A 104 9.44 -0.84 -1.25
CA GLY A 104 9.20 0.19 -0.24
C GLY A 104 10.41 1.13 -0.01
N GLY A 105 10.69 1.49 1.24
CA GLY A 105 11.83 2.35 1.59
C GLY A 105 11.40 3.72 2.12
N PHE A 106 11.63 4.78 1.36
CA PHE A 106 11.20 6.12 1.75
C PHE A 106 10.74 6.92 0.53
N GLY A 107 9.66 7.66 0.69
CA GLY A 107 9.25 8.72 -0.24
C GLY A 107 7.85 8.58 -0.81
N ALA A 108 7.11 7.51 -0.48
CA ALA A 108 5.73 7.33 -0.92
C ALA A 108 4.81 8.43 -0.36
N LEU A 109 4.99 8.82 0.91
CA LEU A 109 4.21 9.89 1.54
C LEU A 109 4.33 11.24 0.81
N ARG A 110 5.47 11.49 0.16
CA ARG A 110 5.74 12.74 -0.59
C ARG A 110 4.90 12.84 -1.87
N MET A 111 4.43 11.71 -2.39
CA MET A 111 3.68 11.65 -3.64
C MET A 111 2.20 11.96 -3.47
N LEU A 112 1.64 11.78 -2.26
CA LEU A 112 0.19 11.74 -2.03
C LEU A 112 -0.57 12.99 -2.53
N ASN A 113 0.07 14.16 -2.52
CA ASN A 113 -0.53 15.40 -3.03
C ASN A 113 -0.52 15.54 -4.56
N TYR A 114 0.25 14.73 -5.27
CA TYR A 114 0.32 14.71 -6.74
C TYR A 114 -0.51 13.57 -7.36
N MET A 115 -1.11 12.72 -6.53
CA MET A 115 -1.96 11.61 -6.95
C MET A 115 -3.30 12.14 -7.47
N ASN A 116 -3.75 11.61 -8.60
CA ASN A 116 -5.07 11.92 -9.16
C ASN A 116 -6.09 10.92 -8.61
N TRP A 117 -6.57 11.18 -7.40
CA TRP A 117 -7.50 10.30 -6.69
C TRP A 117 -8.82 10.07 -7.43
N GLU A 118 -9.31 11.05 -8.20
CA GLU A 118 -10.52 10.88 -9.01
C GLU A 118 -10.29 9.88 -10.16
N MET A 119 -9.13 9.97 -10.84
CA MET A 119 -8.75 9.03 -11.88
C MET A 119 -8.59 7.61 -11.34
N ILE A 120 -7.91 7.47 -10.20
CA ILE A 120 -7.72 6.17 -9.52
C ILE A 120 -9.07 5.57 -9.14
N ARG A 121 -9.99 6.38 -8.59
CA ARG A 121 -11.34 5.92 -8.23
C ARG A 121 -12.15 5.41 -9.43
N LYS A 122 -12.01 6.04 -10.60
CA LYS A 122 -12.71 5.65 -11.83
C LYS A 122 -12.13 4.41 -12.52
N ASN A 123 -10.90 4.02 -12.17
CA ASN A 123 -10.20 2.89 -12.76
C ASN A 123 -9.75 1.92 -11.67
N PRO A 124 -10.69 1.27 -10.95
CA PRO A 124 -10.32 0.36 -9.89
C PRO A 124 -9.49 -0.79 -10.46
N LYS A 125 -8.41 -1.15 -9.77
CA LYS A 125 -7.56 -2.30 -10.06
C LYS A 125 -6.72 -2.65 -8.83
N PRO A 126 -6.30 -3.91 -8.64
CA PRO A 126 -5.48 -4.28 -7.49
C PRO A 126 -4.20 -3.45 -7.43
N PHE A 127 -3.91 -2.93 -6.24
CA PHE A 127 -2.68 -2.21 -5.94
C PHE A 127 -1.92 -2.93 -4.83
N ILE A 128 -0.64 -3.24 -5.10
CA ILE A 128 0.16 -4.13 -4.27
C ILE A 128 1.43 -3.44 -3.78
N GLY A 129 1.70 -3.57 -2.48
CA GLY A 129 3.01 -3.35 -1.89
C GLY A 129 2.99 -3.43 -0.37
N TYR A 130 4.11 -3.12 0.28
CA TYR A 130 4.20 -3.06 1.75
C TYR A 130 5.31 -2.10 2.22
N SER A 131 5.49 -1.96 3.54
CA SER A 131 6.44 -1.03 4.16
C SER A 131 6.02 0.44 3.92
N ASP A 132 6.89 1.33 3.44
CA ASP A 132 6.58 2.75 3.10
C ASP A 132 5.39 2.91 2.14
N ILE A 133 5.08 1.87 1.35
CA ILE A 133 3.91 1.84 0.45
C ILE A 133 2.59 1.92 1.22
N THR A 134 2.59 1.62 2.52
CA THR A 134 1.44 1.80 3.44
C THR A 134 0.82 3.19 3.30
N ALA A 135 1.62 4.23 3.05
CA ALA A 135 1.13 5.58 2.81
C ALA A 135 0.14 5.64 1.63
N ILE A 136 0.48 4.97 0.52
CA ILE A 136 -0.35 4.94 -0.68
C ILE A 136 -1.50 3.95 -0.51
N LEU A 137 -1.26 2.77 0.06
CA LEU A 137 -2.29 1.76 0.34
C LEU A 137 -3.47 2.35 1.11
N MET A 138 -3.18 2.98 2.25
CA MET A 138 -4.22 3.56 3.09
C MET A 138 -4.87 4.76 2.42
N SER A 139 -4.11 5.57 1.68
CA SER A 139 -4.66 6.70 0.94
C SER A 139 -5.62 6.25 -0.16
N ILE A 140 -5.32 5.16 -0.89
CA ILE A 140 -6.25 4.56 -1.85
C ILE A 140 -7.54 4.15 -1.16
N ILE A 141 -7.47 3.38 -0.07
CA ILE A 141 -8.68 2.97 0.67
C ILE A 141 -9.52 4.20 1.06
N ASN A 142 -8.89 5.24 1.63
CA ASN A 142 -9.60 6.43 2.11
C ASN A 142 -10.18 7.28 0.97
N GLU A 143 -9.40 7.48 -0.10
CA GLU A 143 -9.71 8.41 -1.18
C GLU A 143 -10.53 7.77 -2.29
N THR A 144 -10.69 6.44 -2.32
CA THR A 144 -11.44 5.75 -3.36
C THR A 144 -12.42 4.70 -2.84
N GLY A 145 -12.22 4.16 -1.63
CA GLY A 145 -12.97 3.01 -1.10
C GLY A 145 -12.52 1.67 -1.68
N MET A 146 -11.47 1.66 -2.51
CA MET A 146 -10.97 0.46 -3.18
C MET A 146 -10.13 -0.40 -2.21
N PRO A 147 -10.32 -1.73 -2.18
CA PRO A 147 -9.43 -2.61 -1.45
C PRO A 147 -8.04 -2.63 -2.09
N VAL A 148 -7.03 -2.92 -1.27
CA VAL A 148 -5.63 -2.99 -1.68
C VAL A 148 -4.98 -4.22 -1.06
N ILE A 149 -3.83 -4.62 -1.60
CA ILE A 149 -3.08 -5.77 -1.10
C ILE A 149 -1.82 -5.26 -0.41
N HIS A 150 -1.78 -5.40 0.91
CA HIS A 150 -0.55 -5.24 1.66
C HIS A 150 0.27 -6.53 1.51
N GLY A 151 1.17 -6.57 0.52
CA GLY A 151 1.86 -7.78 0.09
C GLY A 151 3.26 -7.50 -0.48
N PRO A 152 3.98 -8.56 -0.93
CA PRO A 152 5.35 -8.42 -1.39
C PRO A 152 5.47 -7.41 -2.54
N ASN A 153 6.51 -6.58 -2.49
CA ASN A 153 6.93 -5.75 -3.61
C ASN A 153 7.75 -6.61 -4.60
N VAL A 154 7.99 -6.12 -5.83
CA VAL A 154 8.75 -6.86 -6.85
C VAL A 154 10.11 -7.35 -6.33
N VAL A 155 10.88 -6.49 -5.68
CA VAL A 155 12.19 -6.88 -5.11
C VAL A 155 12.06 -8.00 -4.08
N SER A 156 11.00 -7.99 -3.26
CA SER A 156 10.80 -9.01 -2.22
C SER A 156 10.34 -10.35 -2.80
N LEU A 157 9.71 -10.36 -3.97
CA LEU A 157 9.34 -11.60 -4.67
C LEU A 157 10.56 -12.43 -5.07
N ALA A 158 11.70 -11.78 -5.32
CA ALA A 158 12.92 -12.46 -5.74
C ALA A 158 13.44 -13.49 -4.73
N THR A 159 13.10 -13.31 -3.45
CA THR A 159 13.53 -14.17 -2.34
C THR A 159 12.36 -14.64 -1.50
N ALA A 160 11.14 -14.55 -2.02
CA ALA A 160 9.95 -15.00 -1.32
C ALA A 160 9.95 -16.53 -1.20
N ASP A 161 9.53 -17.05 -0.04
CA ASP A 161 9.32 -18.47 0.14
C ASP A 161 8.02 -18.93 -0.54
N GLU A 162 7.87 -20.24 -0.70
CA GLU A 162 6.72 -20.86 -1.36
C GLU A 162 5.39 -20.43 -0.73
N LYS A 163 5.33 -20.40 0.60
CA LYS A 163 4.15 -19.94 1.34
C LYS A 163 3.76 -18.49 1.00
N THR A 164 4.74 -17.59 0.89
CA THR A 164 4.50 -16.20 0.49
C THR A 164 4.02 -16.12 -0.94
N LEU A 165 4.61 -16.91 -1.85
CA LEU A 165 4.21 -16.94 -3.26
C LEU A 165 2.79 -17.47 -3.45
N ASP A 166 2.43 -18.54 -2.74
CA ASP A 166 1.08 -19.12 -2.75
C ASP A 166 0.05 -18.12 -2.23
N SER A 167 0.30 -17.53 -1.05
CA SER A 167 -0.61 -16.53 -0.46
C SER A 167 -0.76 -15.29 -1.36
N PHE A 168 0.32 -14.88 -2.02
CA PHE A 168 0.30 -13.79 -3.00
C PHE A 168 -0.55 -14.15 -4.23
N ALA A 169 -0.35 -15.33 -4.83
CA ALA A 169 -1.13 -15.78 -5.97
C ALA A 169 -2.62 -15.98 -5.63
N ASN A 170 -2.92 -16.50 -4.44
CA ASN A 170 -4.28 -16.71 -3.94
C ASN A 170 -5.00 -15.36 -3.72
N SER A 171 -4.29 -14.38 -3.16
CA SER A 171 -4.81 -13.02 -3.00
C SER A 171 -5.13 -12.34 -4.33
N LEU A 172 -4.30 -12.56 -5.37
CA LEU A 172 -4.52 -11.99 -6.70
C LEU A 172 -5.67 -12.67 -7.45
N SER A 173 -5.85 -13.97 -7.29
CA SER A 173 -6.88 -14.77 -7.96
C SER A 173 -8.24 -14.79 -7.25
N GLY A 174 -8.32 -14.22 -6.05
CA GLY A 174 -9.56 -14.15 -5.27
C GLY A 174 -9.90 -15.41 -4.49
N LEU A 175 -8.93 -16.32 -4.36
CA LEU A 175 -9.05 -17.46 -3.47
C LEU A 175 -9.09 -16.95 -2.03
N LYS A 176 -10.25 -17.11 -1.38
CA LYS A 176 -10.46 -16.72 0.01
C LYS A 176 -9.76 -17.71 0.91
N GLU A 177 -8.71 -17.24 1.59
CA GLU A 177 -8.04 -18.00 2.64
C GLU A 177 -8.40 -17.48 4.02
N THR A 178 -8.74 -18.40 4.92
CA THR A 178 -8.71 -18.12 6.34
C THR A 178 -7.26 -18.15 6.79
N ILE A 179 -6.75 -17.02 7.30
CA ILE A 179 -5.41 -16.97 7.87
C ILE A 179 -5.48 -17.48 9.30
N GLU A 180 -5.02 -18.71 9.51
CA GLU A 180 -4.82 -19.26 10.84
C GLU A 180 -3.43 -18.90 11.38
N MET A 181 -3.38 -18.48 12.63
CA MET A 181 -2.13 -18.08 13.29
C MET A 181 -1.88 -18.94 14.53
N PRO A 182 -1.57 -20.25 14.37
CA PRO A 182 -1.38 -21.16 15.51
C PRO A 182 -0.22 -20.76 16.43
N SER A 183 0.77 -20.02 15.90
CA SER A 183 1.91 -19.50 16.66
C SER A 183 1.71 -18.08 17.19
N ALA A 184 0.51 -17.50 17.06
CA ALA A 184 0.24 -16.16 17.55
C ALA A 184 0.27 -16.11 19.08
N ARG A 185 0.85 -15.03 19.61
CA ARG A 185 0.77 -14.71 21.03
C ARG A 185 -0.44 -13.81 21.30
N ILE A 186 -1.33 -14.26 22.17
CA ILE A 186 -2.47 -13.46 22.63
C ILE A 186 -1.97 -12.47 23.69
N ILE A 187 -1.95 -11.18 23.36
CA ILE A 187 -1.64 -10.10 24.32
C ILE A 187 -2.88 -9.75 25.15
N ARG A 188 -4.05 -9.75 24.51
CA ARG A 188 -5.35 -9.51 25.14
C ARG A 188 -6.41 -10.35 24.44
N GLU A 189 -7.18 -11.11 25.22
CA GLU A 189 -8.27 -11.92 24.70
C GLU A 189 -9.43 -11.05 24.20
N GLY A 190 -10.15 -11.55 23.20
CA GLY A 190 -11.34 -10.92 22.66
C GLY A 190 -11.73 -11.47 21.30
N VAL A 191 -12.92 -11.08 20.84
CA VAL A 191 -13.42 -11.35 19.49
C VAL A 191 -13.86 -10.03 18.88
N GLY A 192 -13.43 -9.77 17.65
CA GLY A 192 -13.75 -8.56 16.93
C GLY A 192 -13.82 -8.81 15.43
N THR A 193 -14.67 -8.05 14.75
CA THR A 193 -14.80 -8.07 13.30
C THR A 193 -14.79 -6.64 12.80
N GLY A 194 -14.10 -6.42 11.68
CA GLY A 194 -13.95 -5.11 11.07
C GLY A 194 -13.11 -5.22 9.81
N ILE A 195 -13.07 -4.13 9.04
CA ILE A 195 -12.20 -4.04 7.87
C ILE A 195 -10.76 -4.04 8.36
N LEU A 196 -9.92 -4.89 7.77
CA LEU A 196 -8.49 -4.88 8.03
C LEU A 196 -7.88 -3.61 7.44
N LYS A 197 -7.28 -2.76 8.29
CA LYS A 197 -6.55 -1.56 7.88
C LYS A 197 -5.22 -1.52 8.61
N GLY A 198 -4.15 -1.14 7.93
CA GLY A 198 -2.83 -1.29 8.54
C GLY A 198 -1.65 -1.22 7.61
N GLY A 199 -0.52 -1.68 8.14
CA GLY A 199 0.77 -1.78 7.44
C GLY A 199 1.92 -1.32 8.33
N ASN A 200 2.89 -0.63 7.74
CA ASN A 200 4.08 -0.20 8.47
C ASN A 200 3.76 0.86 9.56
N LEU A 201 4.14 0.59 10.81
CA LEU A 201 3.82 1.42 11.97
C LEU A 201 4.38 2.84 11.84
N ALA A 202 5.64 2.99 11.48
CA ALA A 202 6.25 4.31 11.26
C ALA A 202 5.49 5.11 10.21
N THR A 203 5.18 4.49 9.07
CA THR A 203 4.42 5.12 8.00
C THR A 203 3.01 5.51 8.44
N LEU A 204 2.30 4.65 9.16
CA LEU A 204 0.97 4.95 9.71
C LEU A 204 1.02 6.14 10.69
N SER A 205 2.02 6.18 11.56
CA SER A 205 2.19 7.27 12.53
C SER A 205 2.43 8.62 11.84
N HIS A 206 3.13 8.63 10.70
CA HIS A 206 3.40 9.82 9.91
C HIS A 206 2.21 10.34 9.11
N LEU A 207 1.16 9.53 8.92
CA LEU A 207 -0.09 9.99 8.30
C LEU A 207 -1.00 10.73 9.29
N LEU A 208 -0.80 10.58 10.60
CA LEU A 208 -1.64 11.21 11.61
C LEU A 208 -1.59 12.74 11.53
N GLY A 209 -2.75 13.37 11.63
CA GLY A 209 -2.91 14.82 11.50
C GLY A 209 -2.85 15.35 10.06
N THR A 210 -2.59 14.49 9.07
CA THR A 210 -2.60 14.88 7.66
C THR A 210 -3.98 14.69 7.02
N ARG A 211 -4.19 15.24 5.81
CA ARG A 211 -5.42 14.99 5.04
C ARG A 211 -5.62 13.53 4.64
N PHE A 212 -4.55 12.73 4.70
CA PHE A 212 -4.50 11.32 4.33
C PHE A 212 -4.57 10.38 5.54
N GLN A 213 -4.80 10.91 6.74
CA GLN A 213 -4.98 10.10 7.94
C GLN A 213 -6.08 9.05 7.71
N PRO A 214 -5.79 7.75 7.92
CA PRO A 214 -6.79 6.71 7.79
C PRO A 214 -7.86 6.79 8.87
N ASP A 215 -9.11 6.53 8.46
CA ASP A 215 -10.20 6.32 9.40
C ASP A 215 -10.19 4.86 9.87
N PHE A 216 -9.79 4.67 11.12
CA PHE A 216 -9.75 3.36 11.78
C PHE A 216 -11.05 3.01 12.52
N SER A 217 -12.11 3.80 12.38
CA SER A 217 -13.39 3.54 13.03
C SER A 217 -13.98 2.19 12.63
N GLY A 218 -14.18 1.32 13.62
CA GLY A 218 -14.67 -0.04 13.41
C GLY A 218 -13.66 -1.01 12.77
N ALA A 219 -12.42 -0.59 12.52
CA ALA A 219 -11.42 -1.42 11.83
C ALA A 219 -10.77 -2.44 12.77
N VAL A 220 -10.28 -3.54 12.20
CA VAL A 220 -9.21 -4.33 12.83
C VAL A 220 -7.89 -3.72 12.36
N LEU A 221 -7.13 -3.17 13.30
CA LEU A 221 -5.85 -2.53 13.01
C LEU A 221 -4.76 -3.60 12.90
N PHE A 222 -4.05 -3.63 11.79
CA PHE A 222 -2.81 -4.40 11.64
C PHE A 222 -1.62 -3.46 11.59
N PHE A 223 -0.51 -3.81 12.24
CA PHE A 223 0.75 -3.11 11.99
C PHE A 223 1.97 -4.01 12.09
N GLU A 224 3.02 -3.63 11.37
CA GLU A 224 4.34 -4.24 11.39
C GLU A 224 5.41 -3.15 11.36
N ASP A 225 6.61 -3.44 11.84
CA ASP A 225 7.77 -2.57 11.63
C ASP A 225 9.07 -3.38 11.74
N THR A 226 10.15 -2.87 11.16
CA THR A 226 11.45 -3.53 11.19
C THR A 226 12.58 -2.53 11.32
N GLY A 227 13.65 -2.91 12.02
CA GLY A 227 14.84 -2.08 12.19
C GLY A 227 14.68 -0.88 13.14
N GLU A 228 13.51 -0.72 13.77
CA GLU A 228 13.28 0.36 14.74
C GLU A 228 13.56 -0.09 16.18
N PRO A 229 14.34 0.68 16.97
CA PRO A 229 14.54 0.38 18.39
C PRO A 229 13.22 0.54 19.18
N ALA A 230 13.09 -0.26 20.25
CA ALA A 230 11.86 -0.34 21.06
C ALA A 230 11.33 1.02 21.55
N TYR A 231 12.20 1.96 21.93
CA TYR A 231 11.78 3.28 22.39
C TYR A 231 11.12 4.13 21.29
N LYS A 232 11.43 3.88 20.01
CA LYS A 232 10.74 4.53 18.90
C LYS A 232 9.39 3.88 18.61
N ILE A 233 9.31 2.54 18.71
CA ILE A 233 8.03 1.83 18.64
C ILE A 233 7.07 2.37 19.71
N ASP A 234 7.54 2.45 20.96
CA ASP A 234 6.76 3.01 22.07
C ASP A 234 6.30 4.46 21.80
N ARG A 235 7.19 5.30 21.26
CA ARG A 235 6.84 6.67 20.87
C ARG A 235 5.75 6.72 19.80
N MET A 236 5.83 5.88 18.78
CA MET A 236 4.85 5.84 17.69
C MET A 236 3.48 5.34 18.19
N LEU A 237 3.47 4.29 19.01
CA LEU A 237 2.24 3.79 19.65
C LEU A 237 1.65 4.84 20.59
N THR A 238 2.48 5.53 21.37
CA THR A 238 2.04 6.65 22.22
C THR A 238 1.40 7.76 21.41
N GLN A 239 2.01 8.16 20.28
CA GLN A 239 1.41 9.14 19.37
C GLN A 239 0.06 8.67 18.81
N MET A 240 -0.04 7.42 18.34
CA MET A 240 -1.30 6.85 17.85
C MET A 240 -2.39 6.82 18.94
N LYS A 241 -2.00 6.53 20.19
CA LYS A 241 -2.89 6.58 21.35
C LYS A 241 -3.39 7.99 21.62
N MET A 242 -2.49 8.98 21.63
CA MET A 242 -2.84 10.39 21.83
C MET A 242 -3.73 10.94 20.70
N ALA A 243 -3.54 10.46 19.47
CA ALA A 243 -4.40 10.76 18.33
C ALA A 243 -5.77 10.03 18.37
N GLY A 244 -6.02 9.19 19.39
CA GLY A 244 -7.28 8.50 19.60
C GLY A 244 -7.52 7.32 18.65
N VAL A 245 -6.49 6.80 17.99
CA VAL A 245 -6.63 5.68 17.04
C VAL A 245 -7.21 4.44 17.73
N PHE A 246 -6.65 4.07 18.88
CA PHE A 246 -7.05 2.85 19.59
C PHE A 246 -8.46 2.91 20.21
N ASN A 247 -9.06 4.11 20.32
CA ASN A 247 -10.41 4.26 20.86
C ASN A 247 -11.50 3.86 19.85
N LYS A 248 -11.14 3.68 18.58
CA LYS A 248 -12.08 3.51 17.47
C LYS A 248 -12.05 2.13 16.84
N ILE A 249 -11.04 1.32 17.14
CA ILE A 249 -10.80 0.01 16.52
C ILE A 249 -11.53 -1.13 17.24
N ARG A 250 -11.63 -2.28 16.58
CA ARG A 250 -12.26 -3.51 17.07
C ARG A 250 -11.26 -4.60 17.47
N GLY A 251 -9.99 -4.44 17.13
CA GLY A 251 -8.92 -5.39 17.44
C GLY A 251 -7.58 -4.92 16.89
N VAL A 252 -6.50 -5.53 17.37
CA VAL A 252 -5.12 -5.29 16.91
C VAL A 252 -4.47 -6.60 16.53
N ILE A 253 -3.80 -6.63 15.39
CA ILE A 253 -2.89 -7.68 14.95
C ILE A 253 -1.52 -7.02 14.74
N THR A 254 -0.45 -7.64 15.23
CA THR A 254 0.92 -7.15 14.99
C THR A 254 1.71 -8.20 14.23
N GLY A 255 2.58 -7.74 13.33
CA GLY A 255 3.62 -8.57 12.72
C GLY A 255 4.56 -9.15 13.78
N SER A 256 5.25 -10.22 13.38
CA SER A 256 6.28 -10.92 14.18
C SER A 256 7.55 -10.10 14.34
#